data_AF-A0A2W5ZFD6-F1
#
_entry.id   AF-A0A2W5ZFD6-F1
#
_cell.length_a   1.000
_cell.length_b   1.000
_cell.length_c   1.000
_cell.angle_alpha   90.00
_cell.angle_beta   90.00
_cell.angle_gamma   90.00
#
_symmetry.space_group_name_H-M   'P 1'
#
loop_
_entity.id
_entity.type
_entity.pdbx_description
1 polymer ?
#
loop_
_entity_poly.entity_id
_entity_poly.type
_entity_poly.pdbx_seq_one_letter_code
_entity_poly.pdbx_strand_id
1 'polypeptide(L)'
;MSYELRRGQSLSRNLQRICRKQIEQALAIADGADTSGSTPVHETRKCLKRARAALRLACTRLDAAFFREQNCALRKAGRFISEIRDAEVRLQTVRELERLGGRYQEVEAMLMMELQSFIAAFTEWQREEK
;
A
#
# COMPACT_ATOMS: atom_id res chain seq x y z
N MET A 1 -11.47 8.04 2.88
CA MET A 1 -11.84 8.57 1.54
C MET A 1 -12.86 7.68 0.87
N SER A 2 -14.01 8.26 0.50
CA SER A 2 -15.10 7.61 -0.23
C SER A 2 -14.86 7.64 -1.74
N TYR A 3 -15.21 6.55 -2.42
CA TYR A 3 -15.24 6.46 -3.88
C TYR A 3 -16.47 7.21 -4.41
N GLU A 4 -16.36 8.53 -4.46
CA GLU A 4 -17.48 9.37 -4.89
C GLU A 4 -17.43 9.64 -6.40
N LEU A 5 -18.55 9.44 -7.08
CA LEU A 5 -18.77 9.90 -8.45
C LEU A 5 -19.47 11.27 -8.43
N ARG A 6 -18.82 12.28 -9.02
CA ARG A 6 -19.38 13.63 -9.10
C ARG A 6 -20.38 13.72 -10.24
N ARG A 7 -21.59 14.20 -9.93
CA ARG A 7 -22.60 14.55 -10.94
C ARG A 7 -22.03 15.67 -11.84
N GLY A 8 -22.31 15.59 -13.15
CA GLY A 8 -21.77 16.53 -14.14
C GLY A 8 -20.36 16.21 -14.67
N GLN A 9 -19.71 15.15 -14.20
CA GLN A 9 -18.46 14.64 -14.79
C GLN A 9 -18.71 13.32 -15.52
N SER A 10 -18.02 13.11 -16.64
CA SER A 10 -18.04 11.81 -17.32
C SER A 10 -17.49 10.72 -16.41
N LEU A 11 -17.90 9.47 -16.65
CA LEU A 11 -17.40 8.32 -15.89
C LEU A 11 -15.87 8.20 -15.99
N SER A 12 -15.31 8.43 -17.18
CA SER A 12 -13.85 8.40 -17.41
C SER A 12 -13.12 9.43 -16.55
N ARG A 13 -13.62 10.67 -16.50
CA ARG A 13 -13.03 11.74 -15.67
C ARG A 13 -13.12 11.42 -14.18
N ASN A 14 -14.24 10.84 -13.74
CA ASN A 14 -14.40 10.41 -12.36
C ASN A 14 -13.41 9.30 -11.98
N LEU A 15 -13.26 8.27 -12.81
CA LEU A 15 -12.34 7.16 -12.57
C LEU A 15 -10.88 7.62 -12.58
N GLN A 16 -10.49 8.48 -13.54
CA GLN A 16 -9.16 9.08 -13.58
C GLN A 16 -8.85 9.86 -12.29
N ARG A 17 -9.80 10.69 -11.82
CA ARG A 17 -9.65 11.42 -10.55
C ARG A 17 -9.50 10.47 -9.36
N ILE A 18 -10.29 9.40 -9.31
CA ILE A 18 -10.22 8.40 -8.23
C ILE A 18 -8.86 7.71 -8.24
N CYS A 19 -8.39 7.20 -9.39
CA CYS A 19 -7.08 6.58 -9.52
C CYS A 19 -5.96 7.53 -9.08
N ARG A 20 -5.95 8.77 -9.61
CA ARG A 20 -4.97 9.79 -9.26
C ARG A 20 -4.92 10.05 -7.76
N LYS A 21 -6.09 10.26 -7.13
CA LYS A 21 -6.16 10.49 -5.68
C LYS A 21 -5.63 9.32 -4.87
N GLN A 22 -5.85 8.07 -5.30
CA GLN A 22 -5.27 6.91 -4.60
C GLN A 22 -3.75 6.88 -4.72
N ILE A 23 -3.19 7.26 -5.87
CA ILE A 23 -1.74 7.35 -6.06
C ILE A 23 -1.15 8.50 -5.22
N GLU A 24 -1.75 9.69 -5.29
CA GLU A 24 -1.34 10.85 -4.47
C GLU A 24 -1.38 10.52 -2.97
N GLN A 25 -2.42 9.82 -2.50
CA GLN A 25 -2.51 9.39 -1.11
C GLN A 25 -1.43 8.36 -0.76
N ALA A 26 -1.15 7.40 -1.64
CA ALA A 26 -0.09 6.41 -1.42
C ALA A 26 1.29 7.07 -1.29
N LEU A 27 1.56 8.09 -2.11
CA LEU A 27 2.80 8.89 -2.03
C LEU A 27 2.86 9.67 -0.71
N ALA A 28 1.80 10.40 -0.36
CA ALA A 28 1.76 11.16 0.88
C ALA A 28 2.00 10.27 2.12
N ILE A 29 1.41 9.08 2.16
CA ILE A 29 1.64 8.12 3.25
C ILE A 29 3.09 7.62 3.27
N ALA A 30 3.65 7.33 2.09
CA ALA A 30 5.05 6.92 1.98
C ALA A 30 6.02 8.02 2.43
N ASP A 31 5.66 9.29 2.22
CA ASP A 31 6.42 10.48 2.65
C ASP A 31 6.24 10.80 4.16
N GLY A 32 5.51 9.96 4.91
CA GLY A 32 5.34 10.11 6.35
C GLY A 32 4.15 10.94 6.78
N ALA A 33 3.17 11.18 5.88
CA ALA A 33 1.89 11.74 6.30
C ALA A 33 1.20 10.82 7.33
N ASP A 34 0.60 11.43 8.35
CA ASP A 34 0.00 10.71 9.47
C ASP A 34 -1.07 9.71 9.00
N THR A 35 -0.99 8.50 9.54
CA THR A 35 -1.85 7.38 9.19
C THR A 35 -2.75 7.11 10.38
N SER A 36 -4.05 7.31 10.20
CA SER A 36 -5.05 7.25 11.26
C SER A 36 -5.21 5.81 11.81
N GLY A 37 -4.29 5.38 12.68
CA GLY A 37 -4.34 4.14 13.45
C GLY A 37 -3.92 2.85 12.71
N SER A 38 -3.36 2.94 11.51
CA SER A 38 -2.86 1.79 10.73
C SER A 38 -1.44 2.03 10.24
N THR A 39 -0.66 0.99 9.97
CA THR A 39 0.71 1.17 9.48
C THR A 39 0.72 1.90 8.12
N PRO A 40 1.73 2.75 7.86
CA PRO A 40 1.91 3.39 6.55
C PRO A 40 1.96 2.39 5.40
N VAL A 41 2.60 1.24 5.60
CA VAL A 41 2.69 0.16 4.60
C VAL A 41 1.30 -0.40 4.28
N HIS A 42 0.48 -0.65 5.29
CA HIS A 42 -0.89 -1.14 5.09
C HIS A 42 -1.73 -0.14 4.28
N GLU A 43 -1.74 1.14 4.67
CA GLU A 43 -2.54 2.15 4.00
C GLU A 43 -2.03 2.47 2.58
N THR A 44 -0.72 2.47 2.35
CA THR A 44 -0.12 2.57 1.01
C THR A 44 -0.57 1.41 0.13
N ARG A 45 -0.47 0.16 0.61
CA ARG A 45 -0.93 -1.02 -0.14
C ARG A 45 -2.42 -0.98 -0.44
N LYS A 46 -3.23 -0.50 0.51
CA LYS A 46 -4.67 -0.33 0.33
C LYS A 46 -4.96 0.68 -0.77
N CYS A 47 -4.26 1.80 -0.82
CA CYS A 47 -4.36 2.79 -1.89
C CYS A 47 -3.96 2.20 -3.26
N LEU A 48 -2.87 1.45 -3.35
CA LEU A 48 -2.45 0.78 -4.59
C LEU A 48 -3.48 -0.27 -5.08
N LYS A 49 -4.02 -1.09 -4.17
CA LYS A 49 -5.10 -2.05 -4.49
C LYS A 49 -6.33 -1.33 -5.03
N ARG A 50 -6.68 -0.22 -4.40
CA ARG A 50 -7.80 0.66 -4.76
C ARG A 50 -7.64 1.31 -6.13
N ALA A 51 -6.45 1.80 -6.46
CA ALA A 51 -6.11 2.32 -7.79
C ALA A 51 -6.24 1.22 -8.86
N ARG A 52 -5.71 0.01 -8.59
CA ARG A 52 -5.81 -1.14 -9.50
C ARG A 52 -7.25 -1.58 -9.73
N ALA A 53 -8.08 -1.57 -8.70
CA ALA A 53 -9.50 -1.90 -8.83
C ALA A 53 -10.22 -0.88 -9.73
N ALA A 54 -9.99 0.41 -9.53
CA ALA A 54 -10.57 1.46 -10.37
C ALA A 54 -10.10 1.37 -11.84
N LEU A 55 -8.83 1.07 -12.07
CA LEU A 55 -8.29 0.84 -13.41
C LEU A 55 -8.94 -0.38 -14.10
N ARG A 56 -9.18 -1.46 -13.36
CA ARG A 56 -9.87 -2.66 -13.86
C ARG A 56 -11.33 -2.39 -14.21
N LEU A 57 -12.02 -1.56 -13.44
CA LEU A 57 -13.40 -1.14 -13.76
C LEU A 57 -13.47 -0.32 -15.06
N ALA A 58 -12.40 0.38 -15.43
CA ALA A 58 -12.30 1.16 -16.65
C ALA A 58 -11.81 0.34 -17.87
N CYS A 59 -11.38 -0.91 -17.70
CA CYS A 59 -10.53 -1.60 -18.69
C CYS A 59 -11.17 -1.73 -20.08
N THR A 60 -12.50 -1.90 -20.16
CA THR A 60 -13.22 -2.06 -21.43
C THR A 60 -13.25 -0.81 -22.29
N ARG A 61 -12.90 0.35 -21.72
CA ARG A 61 -12.81 1.64 -22.43
C ARG A 61 -11.39 2.16 -22.57
N LEU A 62 -10.40 1.40 -22.13
CA LEU A 62 -8.99 1.76 -22.21
C LEU A 62 -8.31 0.97 -23.32
N ASP A 63 -7.28 1.57 -23.90
CA ASP A 63 -6.34 0.81 -24.72
C ASP A 63 -5.74 -0.35 -23.90
N ALA A 64 -5.64 -1.52 -24.52
CA ALA A 64 -5.24 -2.75 -23.84
C ALA A 64 -3.75 -2.73 -23.46
N ALA A 65 -2.88 -2.07 -24.23
CA ALA A 65 -1.48 -1.91 -23.88
C ALA A 65 -1.34 -0.95 -22.69
N PHE A 66 -2.00 0.20 -22.75
CA PHE A 66 -2.04 1.17 -21.64
C PHE A 66 -2.56 0.54 -20.35
N PHE A 67 -3.69 -0.17 -20.38
CA PHE A 67 -4.23 -0.85 -19.20
C PHE A 67 -3.22 -1.84 -18.59
N ARG A 68 -2.58 -2.66 -19.43
CA ARG A 68 -1.61 -3.67 -18.96
C ARG A 68 -0.39 -3.04 -18.33
N GLU A 69 0.15 -1.99 -18.94
CA GLU A 69 1.28 -1.23 -18.43
C GLU A 69 0.97 -0.65 -17.04
N GLN A 70 -0.12 0.11 -16.92
CA GLN A 70 -0.48 0.77 -15.67
C GLN A 70 -0.83 -0.23 -14.55
N ASN A 71 -1.54 -1.31 -14.87
CA ASN A 71 -1.83 -2.36 -13.88
C ASN A 71 -0.54 -3.11 -13.47
N CYS A 72 0.43 -3.28 -14.37
CA CYS A 72 1.73 -3.87 -14.07
C CYS A 72 2.57 -2.95 -13.16
N ALA A 73 2.63 -1.66 -13.47
CA ALA A 73 3.34 -0.66 -12.66
C ALA A 73 2.82 -0.64 -11.21
N LEU A 74 1.49 -0.54 -11.02
CA LEU A 74 0.88 -0.56 -9.68
C LEU A 74 1.09 -1.91 -8.96
N ARG A 75 1.13 -3.03 -9.70
CA ARG A 75 1.46 -4.34 -9.13
C ARG A 75 2.92 -4.40 -8.66
N LYS A 76 3.85 -3.88 -9.45
CA LYS A 76 5.28 -3.82 -9.12
C LYS A 76 5.52 -2.92 -7.91
N ALA A 77 4.92 -1.73 -7.86
CA ALA A 77 4.97 -0.84 -6.69
C ALA A 77 4.55 -1.57 -5.40
N GLY A 78 3.43 -2.31 -5.45
CA GLY A 78 2.98 -3.09 -4.29
C GLY A 78 3.85 -4.30 -3.94
N ARG A 79 4.73 -4.78 -4.85
CA ARG A 79 5.69 -5.86 -4.56
C ARG A 79 6.91 -5.35 -3.82
N PHE A 80 7.39 -4.14 -4.11
CA PHE A 80 8.54 -3.56 -3.40
C PHE A 80 8.31 -3.47 -1.88
N ILE A 81 7.08 -3.24 -1.47
CA ILE A 81 6.69 -3.15 -0.04
C ILE A 81 6.05 -4.44 0.50
N SER A 82 6.24 -5.58 -0.18
CA SER A 82 5.60 -6.83 0.24
C SER A 82 6.27 -7.49 1.44
N GLU A 83 7.61 -7.52 1.48
CA GLU A 83 8.38 -8.07 2.61
C GLU A 83 8.13 -7.32 3.91
N ILE A 84 8.16 -5.97 3.87
CA ILE A 84 7.84 -5.14 5.05
C ILE A 84 6.42 -5.46 5.56
N ARG A 85 5.45 -5.62 4.64
CA ARG A 85 4.08 -6.01 5.04
C ARG A 85 4.04 -7.39 5.68
N ASP A 86 4.76 -8.37 5.13
CA ASP A 86 4.75 -9.72 5.67
C ASP A 86 5.40 -9.77 7.06
N ALA A 87 6.47 -9.01 7.30
CA ALA A 87 7.06 -8.80 8.62
C ALA A 87 6.08 -8.12 9.59
N GLU A 88 5.42 -7.03 9.19
CA GLU A 88 4.40 -6.34 10.01
C GLU A 88 3.26 -7.28 10.42
N VAL A 89 2.73 -8.08 9.48
CA VAL A 89 1.62 -9.01 9.74
C VAL A 89 2.07 -10.12 10.69
N ARG A 90 3.28 -10.67 10.54
CA ARG A 90 3.82 -11.67 11.47
C ARG A 90 3.95 -11.11 12.88
N LEU A 91 4.52 -9.91 13.03
CA LEU A 91 4.67 -9.24 14.31
C LEU A 91 3.30 -8.97 14.96
N GLN A 92 2.33 -8.46 14.20
CA GLN A 92 0.98 -8.22 14.68
C GLN A 92 0.29 -9.52 15.11
N THR A 93 0.49 -10.60 14.36
CA THR A 93 -0.10 -11.91 14.68
C THR A 93 0.45 -12.45 16.00
N VAL A 94 1.77 -12.36 16.22
CA VAL A 94 2.40 -12.79 17.48
C VAL A 94 1.87 -11.98 18.65
N ARG A 95 1.80 -10.65 18.53
CA ARG A 95 1.23 -9.78 19.56
C ARG A 95 -0.22 -10.14 19.92
N GLU A 96 -1.02 -10.51 18.92
CA GLU A 96 -2.39 -10.94 19.16
C GLU A 96 -2.45 -12.30 19.88
N LEU A 97 -1.58 -13.25 19.54
CA LEU A 97 -1.48 -14.51 20.24
C LEU A 97 -1.04 -14.33 21.70
N GLU A 98 -0.14 -13.40 22.00
CA GLU A 98 0.26 -13.07 23.37
C GLU A 98 -0.89 -12.49 24.19
N ARG A 99 -1.73 -11.62 23.59
CA ARG A 99 -2.95 -11.11 24.24
C ARG A 99 -3.92 -12.24 24.59
N LEU A 100 -3.92 -13.32 23.82
CA LEU A 100 -4.72 -14.52 24.08
C LEU A 100 -4.06 -15.50 25.07
N GLY A 101 -2.94 -15.13 25.69
CA GLY A 101 -2.24 -15.94 26.70
C GLY A 101 -1.06 -16.76 26.17
N GLY A 102 -0.69 -16.58 24.90
CA GLY A 102 0.55 -17.11 24.35
C GLY A 102 1.79 -16.51 25.02
N ARG A 103 2.92 -17.23 24.94
CA ARG A 103 4.23 -16.76 25.42
C ARG A 103 5.21 -16.80 24.26
N TYR A 104 5.37 -15.66 23.59
CA TYR A 104 6.12 -15.55 22.34
C TYR A 104 7.09 -14.36 22.36
N GLN A 105 7.52 -13.90 23.53
CA GLN A 105 8.28 -12.66 23.70
C GLN A 105 9.59 -12.66 22.89
N GLU A 106 10.28 -13.80 22.87
CA GLU A 106 11.50 -13.98 22.07
C GLU A 106 11.21 -13.87 20.56
N VAL A 107 10.09 -14.46 20.12
CA VAL A 107 9.64 -14.40 18.72
C VAL A 107 9.22 -12.98 18.35
N GLU A 108 8.51 -12.28 19.24
CA GLU A 108 8.13 -10.88 19.04
C GLU A 108 9.37 -10.01 18.85
N ALA A 109 10.37 -10.14 19.73
CA ALA A 109 11.62 -9.39 19.65
C ALA A 109 12.36 -9.66 18.32
N MET A 110 12.45 -10.92 17.88
CA MET A 110 13.05 -11.29 16.60
C MET A 110 12.31 -10.66 15.41
N LEU A 111 10.97 -10.71 15.40
CA LEU A 111 10.16 -10.12 14.33
C LEU A 111 10.24 -8.59 14.32
N MET A 112 10.38 -7.96 15.48
CA MET A 112 10.60 -6.52 15.57
C MET A 112 11.95 -6.12 14.97
N MET A 113 13.03 -6.88 15.24
CA MET A 113 14.34 -6.64 14.61
C MET A 113 14.29 -6.84 13.09
N GLU A 114 13.63 -7.89 12.62
CA GLU A 114 13.43 -8.15 11.19
C GLU A 114 12.71 -6.97 10.51
N LEU A 115 11.61 -6.50 11.10
CA LEU A 115 10.87 -5.35 10.58
C LEU A 115 11.74 -4.09 10.53
N GLN A 116 12.53 -3.82 11.58
CA GLN A 116 13.45 -2.69 11.60
C GLN A 116 14.52 -2.80 10.50
N SER A 117 15.06 -3.99 10.27
CA SER A 117 16.02 -4.25 9.19
C SER A 117 15.42 -3.94 7.82
N PHE A 118 14.19 -4.39 7.55
CA PHE A 118 13.53 -4.09 6.28
C PHE A 118 13.21 -2.61 6.10
N ILE A 119 12.77 -1.91 7.15
CA ILE A 119 12.53 -0.47 7.10
C ILE A 119 13.84 0.28 6.84
N ALA A 120 14.92 -0.08 7.53
CA ALA A 120 16.23 0.55 7.37
C ALA A 120 16.74 0.42 5.92
N ALA A 121 16.74 -0.81 5.38
CA ALA A 121 17.15 -1.07 3.99
C ALA A 121 16.33 -0.24 2.98
N PHE A 122 15.04 -0.05 3.24
CA PHE A 122 14.18 0.77 2.38
C PHE A 122 14.47 2.27 2.49
N THR A 123 14.76 2.77 3.69
CA THR A 123 15.13 4.17 3.91
C THR A 123 16.51 4.53 3.34
N GLU A 124 17.45 3.58 3.35
CA GLU A 124 18.77 3.75 2.74
C GLU A 124 18.65 3.81 1.21
N TRP A 125 17.85 2.91 0.61
CA TRP A 125 17.57 2.95 -0.82
C TRP A 125 16.98 4.30 -1.29
N GLN A 126 16.09 4.91 -0.51
CA GLN A 126 15.53 6.25 -0.81
C GLN A 126 16.58 7.38 -0.78
N ARG A 127 17.72 7.20 -0.11
CA ARG A 127 18.81 8.19 -0.06
C ARG A 127 19.78 8.07 -1.23
N GLU A 128 19.93 6.88 -1.80
CA GLU A 128 20.87 6.63 -2.91
C GLU A 128 20.31 7.06 -4.29
N GLU A 129 18.99 7.22 -4.42
CA GLU A 129 18.33 7.72 -5.65
C GLU A 129 18.19 9.26 -5.73
N LYS A 130 18.67 10.02 -4.72
CA LYS A 130 18.66 11.49 -4.70
C LYS A 130 20.03 12.08 -5.01
#